data_AF-A0A2N6NLZ1-F1
#
_entry.id   AF-A0A2N6NLZ1-F1
#
_cell.length_a   1.000
_cell.length_b   1.000
_cell.length_c   1.000
_cell.angle_alpha   90.00
_cell.angle_beta   90.00
_cell.angle_gamma   90.00
#
_symmetry.space_group_name_H-M   'P 1'
#
loop_
_entity.id
_entity.type
_entity.pdbx_description
1 polymer ?
#
loop_
_entity_poly.entity_id
_entity_poly.type
_entity_poly.pdbx_seq_one_letter_code
_entity_poly.pdbx_strand_id
1 'polypeptide(L)'
;MGRLHSNGKGISASALPYSRVAPSWLKTTPEQVVEQICKLARKGATPSQIGVILRDSHGVSQVKLVTGLAPELPEDLYMLIKKAVAVRKHLERNRKDKDSKFRLILIESRIHRLARYYKTVGVLPPTWKYESATASTIVA
;
A
#
# COMPACT_ATOMS: atom_id res chain seq x y z
N MET A 1 -1.03 13.69 -7.29
CA MET A 1 -1.07 13.77 -5.81
C MET A 1 -2.31 14.57 -5.44
N GLY A 2 -3.43 13.88 -5.14
CA GLY A 2 -4.74 14.45 -4.81
C GLY A 2 -5.84 14.27 -5.88
N ARG A 3 -7.15 14.08 -5.56
CA ARG A 3 -7.82 13.89 -4.27
C ARG A 3 -9.15 13.10 -4.41
N LEU A 4 -9.27 11.94 -3.78
CA LEU A 4 -10.51 11.15 -3.77
C LEU A 4 -11.57 11.71 -2.82
N HIS A 5 -11.15 12.32 -1.71
CA HIS A 5 -12.01 12.89 -0.67
C HIS A 5 -11.41 14.22 -0.20
N SER A 6 -11.12 15.13 -1.14
CA SER A 6 -10.69 16.51 -0.83
C SER A 6 -10.67 17.40 -2.08
N ASN A 7 -10.55 18.74 -1.91
CA ASN A 7 -10.81 19.71 -3.00
C ASN A 7 -9.63 20.22 -3.84
N GLY A 8 -8.40 19.85 -3.52
CA GLY A 8 -7.17 20.24 -4.24
C GLY A 8 -6.96 19.47 -5.55
N LYS A 9 -6.24 20.11 -6.47
CA LYS A 9 -6.07 19.68 -7.86
C LYS A 9 -4.62 19.30 -8.20
N GLY A 10 -3.90 18.69 -7.25
CA GLY A 10 -2.46 18.44 -7.36
C GLY A 10 -2.10 17.38 -8.40
N ILE A 11 -1.30 17.75 -9.41
CA ILE A 11 -0.79 16.85 -10.43
C ILE A 11 0.70 16.63 -10.17
N SER A 12 1.00 15.55 -9.45
CA SER A 12 2.36 15.10 -9.18
C SER A 12 2.33 13.57 -9.09
N ALA A 13 3.14 12.95 -9.93
CA ALA A 13 3.30 11.51 -10.11
C ALA A 13 4.68 11.26 -10.75
N SER A 14 5.21 10.05 -10.61
CA SER A 14 6.45 9.66 -11.28
C SER A 14 6.25 9.62 -12.80
N ALA A 15 7.18 10.20 -13.56
CA ALA A 15 7.24 10.09 -15.01
C ALA A 15 8.19 8.95 -15.39
N LEU A 16 7.64 7.86 -15.92
CA LEU A 16 8.44 6.71 -16.34
C LEU A 16 9.25 7.04 -17.60
N PRO A 17 10.49 6.52 -17.73
CA PRO A 17 11.26 6.67 -18.96
C PRO A 17 10.54 5.98 -20.13
N TYR A 18 10.72 6.53 -21.33
CA TYR A 18 10.16 5.94 -22.55
C TYR A 18 10.71 4.54 -22.82
N SER A 19 12.03 4.37 -22.69
CA SER A 19 12.69 3.07 -22.85
C SER A 19 12.36 2.15 -21.68
N ARG A 20 11.94 0.93 -22.01
CA ARG A 20 11.67 -0.15 -21.04
C ARG A 20 12.84 -1.14 -20.93
N VAL A 21 13.89 -0.95 -21.71
CA VAL A 21 15.06 -1.83 -21.74
C VAL A 21 15.94 -1.53 -20.54
N ALA A 22 16.47 -2.58 -19.90
CA ALA A 22 17.41 -2.42 -18.82
C ALA A 22 18.66 -1.66 -19.32
N PRO A 23 19.15 -0.65 -18.57
CA PRO A 23 20.36 0.06 -18.95
C PRO A 23 21.58 -0.88 -19.01
N SER A 24 22.49 -0.64 -19.96
CA SER A 24 23.67 -1.49 -20.18
C SER A 24 24.67 -1.53 -19.02
N TRP A 25 24.64 -0.52 -18.15
CA TRP A 25 25.44 -0.43 -16.93
C TRP A 25 24.89 -1.28 -15.78
N LEU A 26 23.62 -1.69 -15.83
CA LEU A 26 23.05 -2.57 -14.83
C LEU A 26 23.54 -4.01 -15.07
N LYS A 27 24.42 -4.51 -14.20
CA LYS A 27 24.99 -5.87 -14.30
C LYS A 27 24.24 -6.91 -13.48
N THR A 28 23.21 -6.50 -12.74
CA THR A 28 22.42 -7.37 -11.89
C THR A 28 21.53 -8.29 -12.74
N THR A 29 21.57 -9.59 -12.48
CA THR A 29 20.71 -10.54 -13.17
C THR A 29 19.29 -10.53 -12.57
N PRO A 30 18.25 -10.94 -13.33
CA PRO A 30 16.89 -11.02 -12.81
C PRO A 30 16.78 -11.92 -11.57
N GLU A 31 17.54 -13.01 -11.51
CA GLU A 31 17.56 -13.95 -10.40
C GLU A 31 18.06 -13.31 -9.09
N GLN A 32 19.13 -12.50 -9.17
CA GLN A 32 19.65 -11.76 -8.02
C GLN A 32 18.63 -10.74 -7.51
N VAL A 33 17.86 -10.11 -8.41
CA VAL A 33 16.78 -9.19 -8.03
C VAL A 33 15.66 -9.95 -7.28
N VAL A 34 15.28 -11.14 -7.75
CA VAL A 34 14.30 -12.00 -7.05
C VAL A 34 14.78 -12.31 -5.62
N GLU A 35 16.05 -12.71 -5.47
CA GLU A 35 16.61 -13.06 -4.17
C GLU A 35 16.60 -11.88 -3.21
N GLN A 36 16.98 -10.68 -3.68
CA GLN A 36 16.92 -9.46 -2.89
C GLN A 36 15.50 -9.11 -2.46
N ILE A 37 14.51 -9.24 -3.35
CA ILE A 37 13.09 -9.04 -3.03
C ILE A 37 12.66 -10.01 -1.93
N CYS A 38 12.94 -11.30 -2.10
CA CYS A 38 12.61 -12.33 -1.11
C CYS A 38 13.26 -12.04 0.24
N LYS A 39 14.53 -11.62 0.24
CA LYS A 39 15.27 -11.27 1.46
C LYS A 39 14.66 -10.06 2.18
N LEU A 40 14.25 -9.03 1.44
CA LEU A 40 13.61 -7.84 2.01
C LEU A 40 12.17 -8.15 2.48
N ALA A 41 11.42 -8.95 1.74
CA ALA A 41 10.09 -9.39 2.11
C ALA A 41 10.12 -10.23 3.41
N ARG A 42 11.10 -11.14 3.56
CA ARG A 42 11.31 -11.90 4.82
C ARG A 42 11.67 -11.02 6.01
N LYS A 43 12.26 -9.84 5.77
CA LYS A 43 12.50 -8.83 6.82
C LYS A 43 11.23 -8.01 7.17
N GLY A 44 10.10 -8.28 6.51
CA GLY A 44 8.84 -7.57 6.72
C GLY A 44 8.74 -6.24 5.97
N ALA A 45 9.61 -5.95 4.99
CA ALA A 45 9.48 -4.76 4.18
C ALA A 45 8.28 -4.87 3.24
N THR A 46 7.52 -3.78 3.07
CA THR A 46 6.36 -3.79 2.17
C THR A 46 6.80 -3.69 0.71
N PRO A 47 5.99 -4.17 -0.26
CA PRO A 47 6.33 -4.07 -1.69
C PRO A 47 6.72 -2.65 -2.13
N SER A 48 6.01 -1.63 -1.63
CA SER A 48 6.35 -0.23 -1.91
C SER A 48 7.74 0.17 -1.38
N GLN A 49 8.11 -0.27 -0.18
CA GLN A 49 9.44 -0.01 0.40
C GLN A 49 10.54 -0.78 -0.33
N ILE A 50 10.28 -2.03 -0.71
CA ILE A 50 11.22 -2.86 -1.48
C ILE A 50 11.58 -2.16 -2.80
N GLY A 51 10.59 -1.66 -3.53
CA GLY A 51 10.82 -0.91 -4.76
C GLY A 51 11.69 0.34 -4.56
N VAL A 52 11.52 1.06 -3.45
CA VAL A 52 12.34 2.23 -3.09
C VAL A 52 13.78 1.81 -2.79
N ILE A 53 13.99 0.75 -2.00
CA ILE A 53 15.34 0.26 -1.65
C ILE A 53 16.10 -0.24 -2.90
N LEU A 54 15.41 -0.96 -3.79
CA LEU A 54 16.00 -1.45 -5.03
C LEU A 54 16.38 -0.30 -5.97
N ARG A 55 15.55 0.74 -6.04
CA ARG A 55 15.83 1.93 -6.86
C ARG A 55 16.98 2.75 -6.28
N ASP A 56 16.95 3.05 -4.99
CA ASP A 56 17.85 4.03 -4.37
C ASP A 56 19.22 3.43 -4.03
N SER A 57 19.29 2.15 -3.62
CA SER A 57 20.54 1.51 -3.21
C SER A 57 21.15 0.57 -4.25
N HIS A 58 20.33 -0.03 -5.12
CA HIS A 58 20.79 -1.03 -6.10
C HIS A 58 20.72 -0.55 -7.56
N GLY A 59 20.16 0.64 -7.82
CA GLY A 59 20.05 1.20 -9.16
C GLY A 59 19.00 0.52 -10.05
N VAL A 60 18.12 -0.32 -9.48
CA VAL A 60 17.07 -1.03 -10.23
C VAL A 60 15.83 -0.15 -10.32
N SER A 61 15.57 0.40 -11.52
CA SER A 61 14.53 1.42 -11.72
C SER A 61 13.10 0.87 -11.81
N GLN A 62 12.91 -0.34 -12.35
CA GLN A 62 11.61 -0.97 -12.60
C GLN A 62 11.68 -2.47 -12.32
N VAL A 63 10.77 -2.98 -11.47
CA VAL A 63 10.74 -4.39 -11.03
C VAL A 63 9.49 -5.12 -11.57
N LYS A 64 8.86 -4.58 -12.62
CA LYS A 64 7.56 -5.03 -13.16
C LYS A 64 7.49 -6.54 -13.53
N LEU A 65 8.64 -7.19 -13.68
CA LEU A 65 8.78 -8.58 -14.14
C LEU A 65 8.95 -9.63 -13.03
N VAL A 66 9.01 -9.24 -11.75
CA VAL A 66 9.44 -10.15 -10.68
C VAL A 66 8.54 -10.05 -9.45
N THR A 67 7.33 -10.60 -9.47
CA THR A 67 6.49 -10.62 -8.26
C THR A 67 5.63 -11.88 -8.18
N GLY A 68 6.12 -12.88 -7.45
CA GLY A 68 5.37 -14.09 -7.05
C GLY A 68 5.05 -14.15 -5.54
N LEU A 69 5.40 -13.13 -4.75
CA LEU A 69 5.17 -13.07 -3.32
C LEU A 69 4.20 -11.95 -2.99
N ALA A 70 2.90 -12.24 -3.09
CA ALA A 70 1.85 -11.32 -2.72
C ALA A 70 1.51 -11.48 -1.23
N PRO A 71 1.40 -10.38 -0.45
CA PRO A 71 0.86 -10.45 0.90
C PRO A 71 -0.61 -10.89 0.86
N GLU A 72 -1.08 -11.59 1.91
CA GLU A 72 -2.48 -12.04 2.04
C GLU A 72 -3.48 -10.88 1.98
N LEU A 73 -3.09 -9.73 2.53
CA LEU A 73 -3.84 -8.49 2.44
C LEU A 73 -3.12 -7.51 1.51
N PRO A 74 -3.82 -6.92 0.53
CA PRO A 74 -3.26 -5.84 -0.28
C PRO A 74 -2.69 -4.70 0.58
N GLU A 75 -1.49 -4.23 0.24
CA GLU A 75 -0.74 -3.22 1.02
C GLU A 75 -1.55 -1.93 1.22
N ASP A 76 -2.27 -1.49 0.19
CA ASP A 76 -3.09 -0.29 0.22
C ASP A 76 -4.27 -0.39 1.21
N LEU A 77 -4.93 -1.55 1.24
CA LEU A 77 -6.02 -1.84 2.16
C LEU A 77 -5.50 -1.97 3.60
N TYR A 78 -4.37 -2.66 3.81
CA TYR A 78 -3.69 -2.73 5.10
C TYR A 78 -3.36 -1.34 5.66
N MET A 79 -2.74 -0.47 4.84
CA MET A 79 -2.32 0.87 5.27
C MET A 79 -3.50 1.80 5.60
N LEU A 80 -4.64 1.64 4.92
CA LEU A 80 -5.86 2.39 5.26
C LEU A 80 -6.47 1.92 6.57
N ILE A 81 -6.53 0.60 6.80
CA ILE A 81 -7.02 0.04 8.07
C ILE A 81 -6.12 0.50 9.23
N LYS A 82 -4.80 0.44 9.06
CA LYS A 82 -3.82 0.95 10.04
C LYS A 82 -4.09 2.39 10.44
N LYS A 83 -4.36 3.23 9.44
CA LYS A 83 -4.70 4.65 9.66
C LYS A 83 -6.04 4.81 10.37
N ALA A 84 -7.05 4.04 10.01
CA ALA A 84 -8.36 4.07 10.67
C ALA A 84 -8.27 3.68 12.15
N VAL A 85 -7.52 2.63 12.47
CA VAL A 85 -7.28 2.17 13.86
C VAL A 85 -6.58 3.27 14.67
N ALA A 86 -5.54 3.91 14.12
CA ALA A 86 -4.85 5.00 14.80
C ALA A 86 -5.76 6.21 15.07
N VAL A 87 -6.57 6.62 14.09
CA VAL A 87 -7.52 7.74 14.25
C VAL A 87 -8.62 7.40 15.25
N ARG A 88 -9.11 6.15 15.26
CA ARG A 88 -10.11 5.68 16.23
C ARG A 88 -9.56 5.71 17.66
N LYS A 89 -8.35 5.19 17.88
CA LYS A 89 -7.65 5.25 19.17
C LYS A 89 -7.43 6.70 19.65
N HIS A 90 -7.17 7.63 18.73
CA HIS A 90 -7.09 9.06 19.04
C HIS A 90 -8.45 9.62 19.50
N LEU A 91 -9.52 9.30 18.79
CA LEU A 91 -10.88 9.78 19.07
C LEU A 91 -11.49 9.23 20.36
N GLU A 92 -11.07 8.04 20.81
CA GLU A 92 -11.46 7.48 22.11
C GLU A 92 -11.06 8.42 23.26
N ARG A 93 -9.85 9.00 23.18
CA ARG A 93 -9.36 9.99 24.15
C ARG A 93 -9.91 11.39 23.87
N ASN A 94 -10.01 11.75 22.59
CA ASN A 94 -10.37 13.10 22.14
C ASN A 94 -11.77 13.14 21.52
N ARG A 95 -12.81 12.83 22.30
CA ARG A 95 -14.20 12.69 21.81
C ARG A 95 -14.79 13.96 21.19
N LYS A 96 -14.24 15.14 21.50
CA LYS A 96 -14.69 16.45 20.98
C LYS A 96 -14.08 16.82 19.63
N ASP A 97 -13.08 16.08 19.15
CA ASP A 97 -12.43 16.35 17.86
C ASP A 97 -13.35 15.96 16.69
N LYS A 98 -14.03 16.96 16.11
CA LYS A 98 -14.97 16.77 15.00
C LYS A 98 -14.26 16.59 13.66
N ASP A 99 -13.06 17.17 13.49
CA ASP A 99 -12.30 17.06 12.24
C ASP A 99 -11.76 15.64 12.09
N SER A 100 -11.19 15.05 13.15
CA SER A 100 -10.74 13.66 13.12
C SER A 100 -11.92 12.69 12.89
N LYS A 101 -13.11 12.96 13.43
CA LYS A 101 -14.32 12.18 13.13
C LYS A 101 -14.70 12.23 11.65
N PHE A 102 -14.71 13.43 11.07
CA PHE A 102 -14.96 13.61 9.64
C PHE A 102 -13.92 12.85 8.79
N ARG A 103 -12.64 12.98 9.14
CA ARG A 103 -11.55 12.27 8.45
C ARG A 103 -11.64 10.75 8.59
N LEU A 104 -12.08 10.23 9.74
CA LEU A 104 -12.32 8.81 9.94
C LEU A 104 -13.37 8.28 8.95
N ILE A 105 -14.50 8.99 8.80
CA ILE A 105 -15.55 8.64 7.83
C ILE A 105 -14.97 8.54 6.41
N LEU A 106 -14.10 9.48 6.03
CA LEU A 106 -13.44 9.47 4.72
C LEU A 106 -12.42 8.33 4.55
N ILE A 107 -11.79 7.85 5.63
CA ILE A 107 -10.89 6.69 5.59
C ILE A 107 -11.72 5.41 5.47
N GLU A 108 -12.74 5.22 6.29
CA GLU A 108 -13.61 4.03 6.27
C GLU A 108 -14.34 3.90 4.93
N SER A 109 -14.81 5.01 4.37
CA SER A 109 -15.40 5.04 3.02
C SER A 109 -14.43 4.56 1.94
N ARG A 110 -13.12 4.83 2.09
CA ARG A 110 -12.09 4.31 1.17
C ARG A 110 -11.85 2.82 1.34
N ILE A 111 -11.81 2.35 2.59
CA ILE A 111 -11.67 0.92 2.91
C ILE A 111 -12.81 0.13 2.27
N HIS A 112 -14.06 0.57 2.44
CA HIS A 112 -15.21 -0.12 1.84
C HIS A 112 -15.19 -0.14 0.32
N ARG A 113 -14.73 0.94 -0.33
CA ARG A 113 -14.58 1.00 -1.80
C ARG A 113 -13.52 0.03 -2.30
N LEU A 114 -12.35 -0.02 -1.65
CA LEU A 114 -11.27 -0.94 -2.03
C LEU A 114 -11.62 -2.39 -1.72
N ALA A 115 -12.22 -2.66 -0.57
CA ALA A 115 -12.69 -3.99 -0.21
C ALA A 115 -13.69 -4.54 -1.23
N ARG A 116 -14.60 -3.69 -1.74
CA ARG A 116 -15.52 -4.07 -2.82
C ARG A 116 -14.74 -4.47 -4.07
N TYR A 117 -13.81 -3.63 -4.52
CA TYR A 117 -12.97 -3.90 -5.68
C TYR A 117 -12.23 -5.24 -5.56
N TYR A 118 -11.53 -5.46 -4.44
CA TYR A 118 -10.76 -6.68 -4.23
C TYR A 118 -11.62 -7.94 -4.09
N LYS A 119 -12.87 -7.82 -3.65
CA LYS A 119 -13.85 -8.92 -3.71
C LYS A 119 -14.26 -9.23 -5.15
N THR A 120 -14.48 -8.23 -5.99
CA THR A 120 -14.81 -8.44 -7.40
C THR A 120 -13.67 -9.07 -8.20
N VAL A 121 -12.42 -8.70 -7.86
CA VAL A 121 -11.21 -9.23 -8.52
C VAL A 121 -10.81 -10.62 -7.97
N GLY A 122 -11.45 -11.10 -6.90
CA GLY A 122 -11.17 -12.41 -6.31
C GLY A 122 -9.91 -12.47 -5.44
N VAL A 123 -9.34 -11.31 -5.07
CA VAL A 123 -8.20 -11.22 -4.14
C VAL A 123 -8.65 -11.41 -2.69
N LEU A 124 -9.85 -10.91 -2.36
CA LEU A 124 -10.46 -11.09 -1.04
C LEU A 124 -11.60 -12.10 -1.08
N PRO A 125 -11.79 -12.90 -0.02
CA PRO A 125 -12.97 -13.75 0.12
C PRO A 125 -14.26 -12.92 0.02
N PRO A 126 -15.34 -13.44 -0.60
CA PRO A 126 -16.62 -12.73 -0.68
C PRO A 126 -17.21 -12.37 0.68
N THR A 127 -16.92 -13.19 1.70
CA THR A 127 -17.33 -13.02 3.11
C THR A 127 -16.52 -11.95 3.84
N TRP A 128 -15.43 -11.43 3.24
CA TRP A 128 -14.57 -10.45 3.88
C TRP A 128 -15.32 -9.15 4.16
N LYS A 129 -15.23 -8.68 5.40
CA LYS A 129 -15.88 -7.47 5.89
C LYS A 129 -14.94 -6.70 6.81
N TYR A 130 -14.92 -5.39 6.63
CA TYR A 130 -14.24 -4.49 7.55
C TYR A 130 -15.11 -4.25 8.78
N GLU A 131 -14.61 -4.63 9.95
CA GLU A 131 -15.25 -4.35 11.23
C GLU A 131 -14.27 -3.60 12.13
N SER A 132 -14.70 -2.46 12.68
CA SER A 132 -13.82 -1.58 13.43
C SER A 132 -13.29 -2.21 14.73
N ALA A 133 -14.02 -3.16 15.31
CA ALA A 133 -13.64 -3.83 16.54
C ALA A 133 -12.51 -4.84 16.33
N THR A 134 -12.49 -5.52 15.18
CA THR A 134 -11.47 -6.53 14.81
C THR A 134 -10.35 -5.94 13.96
N ALA A 135 -10.49 -4.72 13.48
CA ALA A 135 -9.49 -4.04 12.66
C ALA A 135 -8.11 -3.93 13.35
N SER A 136 -8.04 -3.90 14.68
CA SER A 136 -6.78 -3.86 15.42
C SER A 136 -5.99 -5.16 15.35
N THR A 137 -6.65 -6.32 15.24
CA THR A 137 -5.97 -7.63 15.16
C THR A 137 -5.41 -7.90 13.77
N ILE A 138 -5.94 -7.24 12.74
CA ILE A 138 -5.48 -7.34 11.34
C ILE A 138 -4.17 -6.57 11.11
N VAL A 139 -3.88 -5.57 11.96
CA VAL A 139 -2.76 -4.63 11.78
C VAL A 139 -1.75 -4.69 12.93
N ALA A 140 -1.91 -5.63 13.86
CA ALA A 140 -0.96 -5.86 14.95
C ALA A 140 0.38 -6.39 14.42
#